data_AF-A0A955VN11-F1
#
_entry.id   AF-A0A955VN11-F1
#
_cell.length_a   1.000
_cell.length_b   1.000
_cell.length_c   1.000
_cell.angle_alpha   90.00
_cell.angle_beta   90.00
_cell.angle_gamma   90.00
#
_symmetry.space_group_name_H-M   'P 1'
#
loop_
_entity.id
_entity.type
_entity.pdbx_description
1 polymer ?
#
loop_
_entity_poly.entity_id
_entity_poly.type
_entity_poly.pdbx_seq_one_letter_code
_entity_poly.pdbx_strand_id
1 'polypeptide(L)'
;VGNHDCELLFPELQRALARRIGADERLFFPGLELEVGDVHIEHGMQVDEMFKIDAERPFFERDGQRLLNLSWGALALLEVAVPLYPKLYHLDRVRPGSALFAALPEAKELLLSRSWRYWTREYVQKFFADDDPMRRITWRMIKEIVYRFASVDTDVAASEEYTNELRASETQRVYVVGHRHDPGLWGFGDRRMLRTGCFRDEYILRDGGAKQIQLPKSYVEVFLDGDRHRHAGLVEIEGPPPPEGHLPSSVLDFGPVLKQLLAEQEGHDEANAQLRAHEANEDTEAD
;
A
#
# COMPACT_ATOMS: atom_id res chain seq x y z
N VAL A 1 7.45 1.98 9.98
CA VAL A 1 5.96 1.90 9.91
C VAL A 1 5.58 1.92 8.45
N GLY A 2 4.70 1.02 8.02
CA GLY A 2 4.23 0.96 6.63
C GLY A 2 2.85 1.58 6.43
N ASN A 3 2.45 1.72 5.16
CA ASN A 3 1.18 2.32 4.75
C ASN A 3 -0.06 1.54 5.21
N HIS A 4 0.11 0.29 5.64
CA HIS A 4 -0.94 -0.57 6.18
C HIS A 4 -0.96 -0.63 7.71
N ASP A 5 0.08 -0.15 8.40
CA ASP A 5 0.30 -0.39 9.83
C ASP A 5 0.56 0.93 10.60
N CYS A 6 -0.02 2.04 10.12
CA CYS A 6 0.16 3.36 10.72
C CYS A 6 -0.29 3.42 12.18
N GLU A 7 -1.18 2.52 12.61
CA GLU A 7 -1.58 2.34 14.01
C GLU A 7 -0.42 1.97 14.93
N LEU A 8 0.69 1.43 14.41
CA LEU A 8 1.90 1.20 15.19
C LEU A 8 2.51 2.49 15.75
N LEU A 9 2.09 3.67 15.28
CA LEU A 9 2.46 4.95 15.88
C LEU A 9 1.81 5.16 17.25
N PHE A 10 0.70 4.48 17.57
CA PHE A 10 0.07 4.58 18.89
C PHE A 10 0.93 3.91 19.97
N PRO A 11 1.37 4.64 21.01
CA PRO A 11 2.13 4.06 22.12
C PRO A 11 1.39 2.92 22.83
N GLU A 12 0.06 2.99 22.88
CA GLU A 12 -0.80 1.96 23.48
C GLU A 12 -0.65 0.62 22.75
N LEU A 13 -0.63 0.67 21.42
CA LEU A 13 -0.49 -0.52 20.58
C LEU A 13 0.93 -1.09 20.69
N GLN A 14 1.96 -0.24 20.65
CA GLN A 14 3.34 -0.65 20.87
C GLN A 14 3.52 -1.40 22.20
N ARG A 15 2.97 -0.85 23.30
CA ARG A 15 2.96 -1.50 24.61
C ARG A 15 2.17 -2.81 24.62
N ALA A 16 1.05 -2.88 23.91
CA ALA A 16 0.25 -4.10 23.82
C ALA A 16 0.98 -5.22 23.06
N LEU A 17 1.66 -4.87 21.96
CA LEU A 17 2.48 -5.79 21.18
C LEU A 17 3.70 -6.27 21.98
N ALA A 18 4.41 -5.35 22.64
CA ALA A 18 5.56 -5.67 23.47
C ALA A 18 5.22 -6.70 24.56
N ARG A 19 4.12 -6.48 25.29
CA ARG A 19 3.59 -7.41 26.28
C ARG A 19 3.20 -8.76 25.69
N ARG A 20 2.57 -8.78 24.51
CA ARG A 20 2.11 -10.02 23.86
C ARG A 20 3.28 -10.87 23.36
N ILE A 21 4.34 -10.23 22.90
CA ILE A 21 5.57 -10.90 22.44
C ILE A 21 6.43 -11.36 23.63
N GLY A 22 6.31 -10.71 24.79
CA GLY A 22 7.09 -11.03 25.99
C GLY A 22 8.56 -10.60 25.84
N ALA A 23 8.81 -9.53 25.08
CA ALA A 23 10.15 -9.07 24.73
C ALA A 23 10.25 -7.54 24.82
N ASP A 24 9.69 -6.95 25.88
CA ASP A 24 9.59 -5.50 26.04
C ASP A 24 10.93 -4.76 25.84
N GLU A 25 12.05 -5.33 26.31
CA GLU A 25 13.39 -4.72 26.19
C GLU A 25 14.09 -4.97 24.84
N ARG A 26 13.56 -5.87 24.00
CA ARG A 26 14.15 -6.23 22.70
C ARG A 26 13.31 -5.76 21.51
N LEU A 27 12.16 -5.16 21.77
CA LEU A 27 11.27 -4.64 20.75
C LEU A 27 11.46 -3.14 20.60
N PHE A 28 11.84 -2.72 19.39
CA PHE A 28 12.11 -1.33 19.07
C PHE A 28 11.14 -0.84 18.01
N PHE A 29 10.54 0.33 18.24
CA PHE A 29 9.60 0.98 17.33
C PHE A 29 10.21 2.29 16.83
N PRO A 30 10.98 2.26 15.73
CA PRO A 30 11.70 3.44 15.24
C PRO A 30 10.79 4.54 14.66
N GLY A 31 9.51 4.24 14.42
CA GLY A 31 8.61 5.14 13.71
C GLY A 31 8.68 4.90 12.20
N LEU A 32 8.85 5.97 11.42
CA LEU A 32 8.78 5.92 9.96
C LEU A 32 10.09 5.43 9.32
N GLU A 33 11.21 5.78 9.95
CA GLU A 33 12.57 5.50 9.49
C GLU A 33 13.48 5.12 10.66
N LEU A 34 14.60 4.46 10.36
CA LEU A 34 15.64 4.08 11.31
C LEU A 34 17.00 4.31 10.65
N GLU A 35 17.86 5.06 11.33
CA GLU A 35 19.27 5.21 10.95
C GLU A 35 20.18 4.37 11.85
N VAL A 36 21.12 3.63 11.24
CA VAL A 36 22.16 2.87 11.96
C VAL A 36 23.49 3.08 11.24
N GLY A 37 24.35 3.93 11.80
CA GLY A 37 25.59 4.34 11.14
C GLY A 37 25.30 5.10 9.84
N ASP A 38 25.88 4.65 8.72
CA ASP A 38 25.64 5.17 7.38
C ASP A 38 24.51 4.45 6.61
N VAL A 39 23.61 3.78 7.35
CA VAL A 39 22.48 3.03 6.81
C VAL A 39 21.16 3.70 7.19
N HIS A 40 20.38 4.05 6.18
CA HIS A 40 18.99 4.48 6.30
C HIS A 40 18.05 3.30 6.02
N ILE A 41 17.06 3.09 6.88
CA ILE A 41 16.09 2.02 6.75
C ILE A 41 14.69 2.60 6.88
N GLU A 42 13.82 2.34 5.90
CA GLU A 42 12.42 2.70 6.01
C GLU A 42 11.49 1.77 5.22
N HIS A 43 10.18 1.89 5.44
CA HIS A 43 9.19 1.17 4.63
C HIS A 43 9.16 1.69 3.20
N GLY A 44 9.30 3.00 3.03
CA GLY A 44 9.33 3.68 1.76
C GLY A 44 8.00 4.23 1.24
N MET A 45 7.01 4.38 2.13
CA MET A 45 5.78 5.12 1.80
C MET A 45 5.98 6.64 1.73
N GLN A 46 7.09 7.18 2.26
CA GLN A 46 7.30 8.63 2.38
C GLN A 46 7.67 9.32 1.05
N VAL A 47 8.12 8.54 0.05
CA VAL A 47 8.31 8.99 -1.34
C VAL A 47 7.09 8.72 -2.23
N ASP A 48 6.11 7.98 -1.71
CA ASP A 48 4.85 7.78 -2.41
C ASP A 48 3.86 8.86 -1.98
N GLU A 49 3.67 9.88 -2.82
CA GLU A 49 2.78 11.02 -2.52
C GLU A 49 1.35 10.61 -2.12
N MET A 50 0.86 9.43 -2.53
CA MET A 50 -0.44 8.93 -2.07
C MET A 50 -0.39 8.38 -0.64
N PHE A 51 0.74 7.82 -0.21
CA PHE A 51 0.89 7.16 1.09
C PHE A 51 1.71 7.96 2.12
N LYS A 52 2.34 9.05 1.70
CA LYS A 52 3.11 9.96 2.56
C LYS A 52 2.23 10.56 3.65
N ILE A 53 2.74 10.57 4.88
CA ILE A 53 2.10 11.20 6.05
C ILE A 53 3.00 12.27 6.66
N ASP A 54 2.41 13.22 7.38
CA ASP A 54 3.16 14.22 8.14
C ASP A 54 3.80 13.58 9.39
N ALA A 55 5.11 13.40 9.36
CA ALA A 55 5.89 12.80 10.45
C ALA A 55 5.90 13.66 11.72
N GLU A 56 5.78 14.99 11.60
CA GLU A 56 5.73 15.91 12.75
C GLU A 56 4.33 15.95 13.37
N ARG A 57 3.31 15.66 12.57
CA ARG A 57 1.90 15.64 12.98
C ARG A 57 1.20 14.35 12.57
N PRO A 58 1.62 13.19 13.12
CA PRO A 58 1.02 11.90 12.78
C PRO A 58 -0.36 11.70 13.41
N PHE A 59 -0.81 12.62 14.27
CA PHE A 59 -2.11 12.59 14.94
C PHE A 59 -2.80 13.94 14.93
N PHE A 60 -4.12 13.92 15.05
CA PHE A 60 -4.95 15.08 15.37
C PHE A 60 -6.04 14.68 16.37
N GLU A 61 -6.68 15.66 17.00
CA GLU A 61 -7.77 15.45 17.96
C GLU A 61 -9.10 15.84 17.29
N ARG A 62 -10.13 14.99 17.44
CA ARG A 62 -11.52 15.27 17.03
C ARG A 62 -12.48 14.62 18.02
N ASP A 63 -13.45 15.39 18.52
CA ASP A 63 -14.46 14.90 19.48
C ASP A 63 -13.86 14.23 20.74
N GLY A 64 -12.71 14.74 21.20
CA GLY A 64 -11.97 14.21 22.34
C GLY A 64 -11.24 12.88 22.06
N GLN A 65 -11.15 12.48 20.80
CA GLN A 65 -10.43 11.29 20.34
C GLN A 65 -9.18 11.68 19.56
N ARG A 66 -8.09 10.99 19.89
CA ARG A 66 -6.83 11.06 19.14
C ARG A 66 -6.89 10.12 17.94
N LEU A 67 -6.82 10.69 16.75
CA LEU A 67 -6.93 9.98 15.47
C LEU A 67 -5.61 10.06 14.71
N LEU A 68 -5.31 9.03 13.89
CA LEU A 68 -4.16 9.06 13.00
C LEU A 68 -4.41 10.07 11.88
N ASN A 69 -3.42 10.89 11.58
CA ASN A 69 -3.41 11.76 10.42
C ASN A 69 -2.92 10.97 9.20
N LEU A 70 -3.78 10.07 8.70
CA LEU A 70 -3.46 9.19 7.58
C LEU A 70 -3.41 9.97 6.27
N SER A 71 -2.57 9.48 5.36
CA SER A 71 -2.62 9.94 4.00
C SER A 71 -3.94 9.53 3.36
N TRP A 72 -4.32 10.28 2.35
CA TRP A 72 -5.54 9.97 1.62
C TRP A 72 -5.46 8.64 0.85
N GLY A 73 -4.28 8.25 0.35
CA GLY A 73 -4.10 6.93 -0.25
C GLY A 73 -4.26 5.79 0.75
N ALA A 74 -3.81 5.98 2.00
CA ALA A 74 -4.05 5.01 3.08
C ALA A 74 -5.54 4.90 3.41
N LEU A 75 -6.28 6.01 3.46
CA LEU A 75 -7.75 5.97 3.62
C LEU A 75 -8.45 5.25 2.47
N ALA A 76 -8.09 5.58 1.22
CA ALA A 76 -8.65 4.92 0.04
C ALA A 76 -8.40 3.41 0.07
N LEU A 77 -7.21 3.00 0.51
CA LEU A 77 -6.86 1.59 0.68
C LEU A 77 -7.74 0.90 1.73
N LEU A 78 -7.96 1.55 2.88
CA LEU A 78 -8.82 1.04 3.96
C LEU A 78 -10.29 0.93 3.53
N GLU A 79 -10.80 1.86 2.72
CA GLU A 79 -12.21 1.88 2.31
C GLU A 79 -12.48 1.06 1.04
N VAL A 80 -11.51 0.93 0.14
CA VAL A 80 -11.70 0.25 -1.16
C VAL A 80 -11.10 -1.15 -1.18
N ALA A 81 -9.83 -1.29 -0.80
CA ALA A 81 -9.08 -2.54 -0.98
C ALA A 81 -9.26 -3.51 0.19
N VAL A 82 -9.16 -3.04 1.44
CA VAL A 82 -9.28 -3.89 2.63
C VAL A 82 -10.61 -4.67 2.67
N PRO A 83 -11.78 -4.09 2.31
CA PRO A 83 -13.03 -4.84 2.26
C PRO A 83 -13.05 -5.96 1.21
N LEU A 84 -12.18 -5.91 0.20
CA LEU A 84 -12.05 -6.95 -0.81
C LEU A 84 -11.17 -8.12 -0.35
N TYR A 85 -10.27 -7.90 0.63
CA TYR A 85 -9.31 -8.91 1.07
C TYR A 85 -9.95 -10.25 1.46
N PRO A 86 -11.06 -10.31 2.22
CA PRO A 86 -11.67 -11.61 2.57
C PRO A 86 -12.05 -12.46 1.36
N LYS A 87 -12.33 -11.84 0.21
CA LYS A 87 -12.74 -12.52 -1.03
C LYS A 87 -11.58 -12.66 -2.01
N LEU A 88 -10.64 -11.72 -2.03
CA LEU A 88 -9.63 -11.55 -3.09
C LEU A 88 -8.19 -11.48 -2.56
N TYR A 89 -7.91 -11.85 -1.31
CA TYR A 89 -6.56 -11.73 -0.72
C TYR A 89 -5.46 -12.37 -1.57
N HIS A 90 -5.80 -13.43 -2.30
CA HIS A 90 -4.84 -14.14 -3.14
C HIS A 90 -4.41 -13.31 -4.35
N LEU A 91 -5.33 -12.51 -4.91
CA LEU A 91 -5.03 -11.64 -6.05
C LEU A 91 -4.05 -10.51 -5.66
N ASP A 92 -4.12 -10.00 -4.43
CA ASP A 92 -3.16 -9.00 -3.89
C ASP A 92 -1.72 -9.54 -3.84
N ARG A 93 -1.55 -10.86 -3.80
CA ARG A 93 -0.24 -11.51 -3.71
C ARG A 93 0.41 -11.78 -5.08
N VAL A 94 -0.24 -11.41 -6.17
CA VAL A 94 0.30 -11.64 -7.52
C VAL A 94 1.23 -10.50 -7.95
N ARG A 95 2.38 -10.85 -8.53
CA ARG A 95 3.38 -9.91 -9.06
C ARG A 95 3.83 -10.30 -10.48
N PRO A 96 4.07 -9.32 -11.38
CA PRO A 96 3.64 -7.92 -11.25
C PRO A 96 2.11 -7.81 -11.38
N GLY A 97 1.51 -6.79 -10.76
CA GLY A 97 0.05 -6.60 -10.82
C GLY A 97 -0.50 -6.41 -12.23
N SER A 98 0.31 -5.92 -13.17
CA SER A 98 -0.04 -5.84 -14.59
C SER A 98 -0.34 -7.20 -15.23
N ALA A 99 0.39 -8.25 -14.83
CA ALA A 99 0.16 -9.61 -15.31
C ALA A 99 -1.18 -10.16 -14.80
N LEU A 100 -1.54 -9.84 -13.55
CA LEU A 100 -2.87 -10.16 -13.00
C LEU A 100 -3.97 -9.49 -13.81
N PHE A 101 -3.86 -8.18 -14.06
CA PHE A 101 -4.89 -7.45 -14.81
C PHE A 101 -4.99 -7.85 -16.27
N ALA A 102 -3.91 -8.34 -16.87
CA ALA A 102 -3.94 -8.95 -18.19
C ALA A 102 -4.69 -10.30 -18.19
N ALA A 103 -4.52 -11.11 -17.14
CA ALA A 103 -5.19 -12.39 -16.99
C ALA A 103 -6.66 -12.26 -16.55
N LEU A 104 -6.97 -11.26 -15.73
CA LEU A 104 -8.29 -10.97 -15.16
C LEU A 104 -8.62 -9.48 -15.29
N PRO A 105 -9.09 -9.04 -16.47
CA PRO A 105 -9.51 -7.67 -16.68
C PRO A 105 -10.61 -7.23 -15.70
N GLU A 106 -11.50 -8.15 -15.27
CA GLU A 106 -12.56 -7.88 -14.30
C GLU A 106 -12.01 -7.45 -12.93
N ALA A 107 -10.82 -7.92 -12.53
CA ALA A 107 -10.17 -7.49 -11.29
C ALA A 107 -9.71 -6.03 -11.39
N LYS A 108 -9.19 -5.64 -12.56
CA LYS A 108 -8.84 -4.24 -12.86
C LYS A 108 -10.10 -3.38 -12.85
N GLU A 109 -11.14 -3.80 -13.55
CA GLU A 109 -12.41 -3.09 -13.63
C GLU A 109 -13.01 -2.85 -12.24
N LEU A 110 -13.12 -3.89 -11.41
CA LEU A 110 -13.66 -3.79 -10.05
C LEU A 110 -12.88 -2.79 -9.19
N LEU A 111 -11.55 -2.85 -9.21
CA LEU A 111 -10.72 -1.91 -8.46
C LEU A 111 -10.91 -0.47 -8.97
N LEU A 112 -10.86 -0.27 -10.29
CA LEU A 112 -11.05 1.05 -10.89
C LEU A 112 -12.44 1.62 -10.59
N SER A 113 -13.49 0.80 -10.68
CA SER A 113 -14.86 1.23 -10.44
C SER A 113 -15.09 1.61 -8.98
N ARG A 114 -14.59 0.81 -8.03
CA ARG A 114 -14.70 1.12 -6.61
C ARG A 114 -13.88 2.35 -6.22
N SER A 115 -12.66 2.44 -6.72
CA SER A 115 -11.83 3.64 -6.54
C SER A 115 -12.53 4.86 -7.11
N TRP A 116 -13.04 4.80 -8.35
CA TRP A 116 -13.78 5.90 -8.98
C TRP A 116 -15.02 6.32 -8.18
N ARG A 117 -15.79 5.38 -7.67
CA ARG A 117 -16.94 5.65 -6.80
C ARG A 117 -16.51 6.33 -5.50
N TYR A 118 -15.48 5.82 -4.84
CA TYR A 118 -14.92 6.46 -3.66
C TYR A 118 -14.51 7.90 -3.98
N TRP A 119 -13.75 8.11 -5.07
CA TRP A 119 -13.28 9.43 -5.50
C TRP A 119 -14.40 10.42 -5.81
N THR A 120 -15.42 10.01 -6.57
CA THR A 120 -16.38 10.97 -7.18
C THR A 120 -17.69 11.09 -6.44
N ARG A 121 -18.16 10.03 -5.78
CA ARG A 121 -19.50 9.99 -5.18
C ARG A 121 -19.42 10.17 -3.68
N GLU A 122 -18.63 9.36 -3.01
CA GLU A 122 -18.63 9.35 -1.54
C GLU A 122 -17.70 10.43 -0.98
N TYR A 123 -16.57 10.68 -1.63
CA TYR A 123 -15.58 11.61 -1.13
C TYR A 123 -15.86 13.06 -1.52
N VAL A 124 -16.12 13.38 -2.79
CA VAL A 124 -16.42 14.76 -3.22
C VAL A 124 -17.66 15.32 -2.52
N GLN A 125 -18.72 14.52 -2.38
CA GLN A 125 -19.94 14.96 -1.68
C GLN A 125 -19.66 15.29 -0.21
N LYS A 126 -18.86 14.47 0.48
CA LYS A 126 -18.52 14.69 1.88
C LYS A 126 -17.44 15.76 2.08
N PHE A 127 -16.56 15.97 1.11
CA PHE A 127 -15.55 17.04 1.12
C PHE A 127 -16.19 18.43 1.15
N PHE A 128 -17.32 18.61 0.47
CA PHE A 128 -18.07 19.87 0.52
C PHE A 128 -19.00 19.98 1.74
N ALA A 129 -19.24 18.89 2.47
CA ALA A 129 -20.22 18.83 3.56
C ALA A 129 -19.60 18.75 4.97
N ASP A 130 -18.31 18.43 5.11
CA ASP A 130 -17.67 18.12 6.39
C ASP A 130 -16.27 18.74 6.49
N ASP A 131 -15.93 19.34 7.63
CA ASP A 131 -14.62 19.98 7.91
C ASP A 131 -13.59 18.93 8.37
N ASP A 132 -13.59 17.76 7.73
CA ASP A 132 -12.74 16.64 8.10
C ASP A 132 -11.28 16.90 7.69
N PRO A 133 -10.33 17.10 8.64
CA PRO A 133 -8.94 17.41 8.34
C PRO A 133 -8.22 16.26 7.60
N MET A 134 -8.75 15.04 7.69
CA MET A 134 -8.26 13.85 6.99
C MET A 134 -8.52 13.90 5.48
N ARG A 135 -9.37 14.83 5.03
CA ARG A 135 -9.84 14.88 3.65
C ARG A 135 -9.13 15.89 2.75
N ARG A 136 -7.92 16.32 3.09
CA ARG A 136 -7.16 17.32 2.32
C ARG A 136 -6.55 16.73 1.06
N ILE A 137 -7.22 16.93 -0.08
CA ILE A 137 -6.66 16.62 -1.40
C ILE A 137 -5.72 17.75 -1.83
N THR A 138 -4.47 17.40 -2.17
CA THR A 138 -3.58 18.34 -2.85
C THR A 138 -3.67 18.17 -4.37
N TRP A 139 -3.43 19.24 -5.13
CA TRP A 139 -3.38 19.17 -6.59
C TRP A 139 -2.34 18.18 -7.12
N ARG A 140 -1.27 17.92 -6.37
CA ARG A 140 -0.27 16.91 -6.72
C ARG A 140 -0.84 15.50 -6.62
N MET A 141 -1.64 15.22 -5.59
CA MET A 141 -2.33 13.94 -5.45
C MET A 141 -3.31 13.71 -6.60
N ILE A 142 -4.11 14.72 -6.99
CA ILE A 142 -5.00 14.62 -8.18
C ILE A 142 -4.23 14.24 -9.44
N LYS A 143 -3.07 14.88 -9.67
CA LYS A 143 -2.22 14.55 -10.81
C LYS A 143 -1.64 13.14 -10.72
N GLU A 144 -1.21 12.71 -9.53
CA GLU A 144 -0.66 11.37 -9.28
C GLU A 144 -1.71 10.28 -9.50
N ILE A 145 -2.97 10.53 -9.13
CA ILE A 145 -4.10 9.66 -9.43
C ILE A 145 -4.29 9.57 -10.94
N VAL A 146 -4.48 10.70 -11.62
CA VAL A 146 -4.66 10.71 -13.09
C VAL A 146 -3.48 10.02 -13.79
N TYR A 147 -2.26 10.25 -13.31
CA TYR A 147 -1.05 9.59 -13.79
C TYR A 147 -1.08 8.08 -13.53
N ARG A 148 -1.45 7.59 -12.35
CA ARG A 148 -1.58 6.15 -12.04
C ARG A 148 -2.70 5.45 -12.80
N PHE A 149 -3.77 6.19 -13.09
CA PHE A 149 -4.85 5.71 -13.95
C PHE A 149 -4.44 5.68 -15.44
N ALA A 150 -3.55 6.57 -15.87
CA ALA A 150 -3.11 6.72 -17.27
C ALA A 150 -1.78 5.99 -17.59
N SER A 151 -0.94 5.72 -16.61
CA SER A 151 0.43 5.21 -16.77
C SER A 151 0.68 4.02 -15.84
N VAL A 152 1.39 3.04 -16.37
CA VAL A 152 1.64 1.74 -15.73
C VAL A 152 2.90 1.75 -14.85
N ASP A 153 3.72 2.81 -14.88
CA ASP A 153 5.07 2.84 -14.29
C ASP A 153 5.27 3.98 -13.27
N THR A 154 4.68 3.82 -12.08
CA THR A 154 5.03 4.64 -10.90
C THR A 154 6.37 4.25 -10.27
N ASP A 155 6.96 3.12 -10.69
CA ASP A 155 8.19 2.55 -10.13
C ASP A 155 9.44 3.39 -10.40
N VAL A 156 9.47 4.10 -11.52
CA VAL A 156 10.62 4.90 -11.94
C VAL A 156 10.78 6.13 -11.04
N ALA A 157 9.67 6.81 -10.73
CA ALA A 157 9.70 8.06 -9.95
C ALA A 157 10.20 7.86 -8.51
N ALA A 158 9.69 6.84 -7.80
CA ALA A 158 10.13 6.55 -6.43
C ALA A 158 11.60 6.11 -6.37
N SER A 159 12.06 5.34 -7.36
CA SER A 159 13.46 4.90 -7.44
C SER A 159 14.41 6.07 -7.74
N GLU A 160 13.98 7.05 -8.53
CA GLU A 160 14.73 8.27 -8.80
C GLU A 160 14.84 9.18 -7.58
N GLU A 161 13.76 9.36 -6.81
CA GLU A 161 13.76 10.19 -5.60
C GLU A 161 14.76 9.67 -4.57
N TYR A 162 14.72 8.38 -4.24
CA TYR A 162 15.71 7.76 -3.37
C TYR A 162 17.13 7.85 -3.90
N THR A 163 17.30 7.68 -5.21
CA THR A 163 18.62 7.81 -5.82
C THR A 163 19.17 9.22 -5.66
N ASN A 164 18.31 10.24 -5.80
CA ASN A 164 18.70 11.64 -5.64
C ASN A 164 19.02 11.97 -4.18
N GLU A 165 18.19 11.54 -3.23
CA GLU A 165 18.43 11.71 -1.80
C GLU A 165 19.73 11.03 -1.36
N LEU A 166 19.91 9.77 -1.74
CA LEU A 166 21.12 9.01 -1.42
C LEU A 166 22.38 9.68 -1.99
N ARG A 167 22.31 10.20 -3.22
CA ARG A 167 23.43 10.94 -3.84
C ARG A 167 23.73 12.26 -3.14
N ALA A 168 22.69 12.96 -2.69
CA ALA A 168 22.81 14.23 -1.97
C ALA A 168 23.27 14.05 -0.53
N SER A 169 23.05 12.87 0.07
CA SER A 169 23.43 12.61 1.45
C SER A 169 24.95 12.61 1.66
N GLU A 170 25.37 13.33 2.71
CA GLU A 170 26.75 13.39 3.18
C GLU A 170 27.06 12.25 4.16
N THR A 171 26.05 11.80 4.92
CA THR A 171 26.16 10.83 6.01
C THR A 171 25.76 9.43 5.59
N GLN A 172 24.69 9.29 4.81
CA GLN A 172 24.13 8.00 4.43
C GLN A 172 24.79 7.46 3.15
N ARG A 173 25.11 6.17 3.18
CA ARG A 173 25.69 5.42 2.06
C ARG A 173 24.83 4.25 1.63
N VAL A 174 23.99 3.72 2.53
CA VAL A 174 23.11 2.59 2.22
C VAL A 174 21.67 2.99 2.52
N TYR A 175 20.78 2.86 1.54
CA TYR A 175 19.34 2.97 1.73
C TYR A 175 18.72 1.58 1.63
N VAL A 176 17.90 1.21 2.61
CA VAL A 176 17.11 -0.02 2.64
C VAL A 176 15.64 0.36 2.68
N VAL A 177 14.91 0.02 1.62
CA VAL A 177 13.51 0.41 1.43
C VAL A 177 12.60 -0.79 1.13
N GLY A 178 11.29 -0.63 1.37
CA GLY A 178 10.27 -1.67 1.15
C GLY A 178 9.18 -1.22 0.16
N HIS A 179 7.92 -1.28 0.61
CA HIS A 179 6.70 -0.80 -0.06
C HIS A 179 6.24 -1.58 -1.32
N ARG A 180 7.12 -1.87 -2.28
CA ARG A 180 6.71 -2.43 -3.59
C ARG A 180 6.69 -3.95 -3.68
N HIS A 181 7.23 -4.63 -2.68
CA HIS A 181 7.32 -6.10 -2.63
C HIS A 181 8.09 -6.72 -3.82
N ASP A 182 8.96 -5.93 -4.45
CA ASP A 182 9.85 -6.35 -5.52
C ASP A 182 11.30 -6.18 -5.04
N PRO A 183 12.14 -7.23 -5.01
CA PRO A 183 13.52 -7.10 -4.60
C PRO A 183 14.36 -6.31 -5.62
N GLY A 184 15.31 -5.51 -5.14
CA GLY A 184 16.18 -4.75 -6.05
C GLY A 184 17.46 -4.25 -5.39
N LEU A 185 18.50 -4.06 -6.21
CA LEU A 185 19.81 -3.57 -5.79
C LEU A 185 20.36 -2.61 -6.83
N TRP A 186 20.64 -1.37 -6.41
CA TRP A 186 21.24 -0.33 -7.24
C TRP A 186 22.51 0.20 -6.57
N GLY A 187 23.56 0.43 -7.36
CA GLY A 187 24.85 0.94 -6.91
C GLY A 187 25.19 2.29 -7.53
N PHE A 188 25.70 3.22 -6.72
CA PHE A 188 26.08 4.57 -7.12
C PHE A 188 27.43 4.96 -6.48
N GLY A 189 28.53 4.49 -7.08
CA GLY A 189 29.86 4.69 -6.50
C GLY A 189 30.02 3.88 -5.21
N ASP A 190 30.25 4.57 -4.09
CA ASP A 190 30.34 3.99 -2.74
C ASP A 190 28.98 3.87 -2.03
N ARG A 191 27.88 4.16 -2.74
CA ARG A 191 26.52 4.13 -2.21
C ARG A 191 25.70 2.98 -2.78
N ARG A 192 24.74 2.48 -2.00
CA ARG A 192 23.84 1.37 -2.36
C ARG A 192 22.41 1.69 -1.98
N MET A 193 21.48 1.33 -2.85
CA MET A 193 20.06 1.30 -2.54
C MET A 193 19.57 -0.13 -2.69
N LEU A 194 18.95 -0.67 -1.65
CA LEU A 194 18.41 -2.02 -1.61
C LEU A 194 16.91 -1.95 -1.35
N ARG A 195 16.15 -2.71 -2.13
CA ARG A 195 14.72 -2.93 -1.91
C ARG A 195 14.53 -4.37 -1.45
N THR A 196 13.92 -4.53 -0.28
CA THR A 196 13.86 -5.80 0.46
C THR A 196 12.97 -6.86 -0.18
N GLY A 197 12.10 -6.50 -1.12
CA GLY A 197 11.07 -7.40 -1.67
C GLY A 197 10.03 -7.77 -0.61
N CYS A 198 9.75 -9.06 -0.42
CA CYS A 198 8.74 -9.50 0.56
C CYS A 198 9.09 -10.81 1.26
N PHE A 199 8.66 -10.94 2.52
CA PHE A 199 8.76 -12.18 3.31
C PHE A 199 7.45 -12.99 3.32
N ARG A 200 6.33 -12.41 2.87
CA ARG A 200 5.03 -13.11 2.73
C ARG A 200 4.99 -13.90 1.41
N ASP A 201 4.02 -14.80 1.26
CA ASP A 201 3.90 -15.56 0.01
C ASP A 201 3.37 -14.66 -1.10
N GLU A 202 4.17 -14.52 -2.17
CA GLU A 202 3.79 -13.81 -3.39
C GLU A 202 4.04 -14.71 -4.60
N TYR A 203 3.38 -14.41 -5.71
CA TYR A 203 3.29 -15.34 -6.84
C TYR A 203 3.47 -14.64 -8.16
N ILE A 204 4.24 -15.24 -9.06
CA ILE A 204 4.25 -14.87 -10.48
C ILE A 204 3.33 -15.79 -11.27
N LEU A 205 2.62 -15.21 -12.25
CA LEU A 205 1.73 -15.97 -13.12
C LEU A 205 2.50 -16.64 -14.27
N ARG A 206 2.05 -17.83 -14.65
CA ARG A 206 2.46 -18.56 -15.85
C ARG A 206 1.24 -19.00 -16.63
N ASP A 207 1.44 -19.29 -17.91
CA ASP A 207 0.40 -19.80 -18.82
C ASP A 207 -0.88 -18.93 -18.80
N GLY A 208 -0.71 -17.60 -18.83
CA GLY A 208 -1.84 -16.66 -18.83
C GLY A 208 -2.64 -16.62 -17.52
N GLY A 209 -2.06 -17.08 -16.40
CA GLY A 209 -2.73 -17.13 -15.10
C GLY A 209 -3.23 -18.52 -14.69
N ALA A 210 -3.13 -19.50 -15.59
CA ALA A 210 -3.50 -20.89 -15.30
C ALA A 210 -2.56 -21.57 -14.27
N LYS A 211 -1.36 -21.02 -14.06
CA LYS A 211 -0.40 -21.49 -13.07
C LYS A 211 0.21 -20.34 -12.30
N GLN A 212 0.64 -20.65 -11.08
CA GLN A 212 1.25 -19.70 -10.15
C GLN A 212 2.52 -20.31 -9.59
N ILE A 213 3.60 -19.52 -9.56
CA ILE A 213 4.87 -19.91 -8.99
C ILE A 213 5.15 -18.99 -7.81
N GLN A 214 5.37 -19.57 -6.64
CA GLN A 214 5.75 -18.82 -5.44
C GLN A 214 7.11 -18.15 -5.67
N LEU A 215 7.18 -16.85 -5.38
CA LEU A 215 8.42 -16.09 -5.40
C LEU A 215 9.27 -16.43 -4.16
N PRO A 216 10.61 -16.38 -4.28
CA PRO A 216 11.48 -16.53 -3.12
C PRO A 216 11.20 -15.44 -2.09
N LYS A 217 11.54 -15.72 -0.84
CA LYS A 217 11.54 -14.70 0.21
C LYS A 217 12.81 -13.90 0.06
N SER A 218 12.73 -12.61 0.30
CA SER A 218 13.90 -11.74 0.22
C SER A 218 14.02 -10.88 1.47
N TYR A 219 15.26 -10.63 1.86
CA TYR A 219 15.61 -9.71 2.94
C TYR A 219 16.97 -9.08 2.65
N VAL A 220 17.32 -8.03 3.40
CA VAL A 220 18.59 -7.33 3.25
C VAL A 220 19.46 -7.57 4.47
N GLU A 221 20.73 -7.89 4.23
CA GLU A 221 21.77 -7.94 5.26
C GLU A 221 22.70 -6.74 5.10
N VAL A 222 22.94 -6.02 6.20
CA VAL A 222 23.94 -4.95 6.27
C VAL A 222 24.88 -5.22 7.43
N PHE A 223 26.17 -5.35 7.13
CA PHE A 223 27.22 -5.55 8.11
C PHE A 223 27.98 -4.26 8.33
N LEU A 224 28.05 -3.84 9.59
CA LEU A 224 28.68 -2.60 10.02
C LEU A 224 30.01 -2.87 10.73
N ASP A 225 30.95 -1.94 10.57
CA ASP A 225 32.16 -1.80 11.38
C ASP A 225 32.17 -0.40 11.98
N GLY A 226 31.78 -0.30 13.25
CA GLY A 226 31.35 0.97 13.84
C GLY A 226 30.12 1.52 13.11
N ASP A 227 30.19 2.78 12.71
CA ASP A 227 29.11 3.48 11.99
C ASP A 227 29.18 3.31 10.47
N ARG A 228 30.10 2.48 9.95
CA ARG A 228 30.33 2.36 8.51
C ARG A 228 29.98 0.96 8.01
N HIS A 229 29.15 0.88 6.98
CA HIS A 229 28.90 -0.38 6.31
C HIS A 229 30.17 -0.95 5.64
N ARG A 230 30.34 -2.26 5.77
CA ARG A 230 31.36 -3.06 5.06
C ARG A 230 30.74 -3.90 3.96
N HIS A 231 29.50 -4.33 4.18
CA HIS A 231 28.74 -5.12 3.22
C HIS A 231 27.26 -4.76 3.34
N ALA A 232 26.58 -4.65 2.21
CA ALA A 232 25.14 -4.58 2.13
C ALA A 232 24.67 -5.40 0.93
N GLY A 233 23.82 -6.39 1.16
CA GLY A 233 23.40 -7.35 0.14
C GLY A 233 21.93 -7.73 0.28
N LEU A 234 21.33 -8.08 -0.86
CA LEU A 234 20.03 -8.72 -0.91
C LEU A 234 20.23 -10.23 -0.82
N VAL A 235 19.48 -10.89 0.06
CA VAL A 235 19.48 -12.34 0.21
C VAL A 235 18.11 -12.86 -0.20
N GLU A 236 18.11 -13.88 -1.06
CA GLU A 236 16.92 -14.61 -1.45
C GLU A 236 16.99 -16.02 -0.86
N ILE A 237 15.89 -16.46 -0.25
CA ILE A 237 15.74 -17.80 0.31
C ILE A 237 14.45 -18.43 -0.20
N GLU A 238 14.48 -19.74 -0.40
CA GLU A 238 13.27 -20.49 -0.70
C GLU A 238 12.37 -20.51 0.55
N GLY A 239 11.11 -20.07 0.37
CA GLY A 239 10.11 -20.14 1.43
C GLY A 239 9.63 -21.57 1.65
N PRO A 240 9.01 -21.86 2.81
CA PRO A 240 8.31 -23.13 2.97
C PRO A 240 7.18 -23.23 1.92
N PRO A 241 6.85 -24.45 1.46
CA PRO A 241 5.72 -24.62 0.57
C PRO A 241 4.44 -24.17 1.28
N PRO A 242 3.49 -23.56 0.55
CA PRO A 242 2.24 -23.14 1.14
C PRO A 242 1.45 -24.36 1.62
N PRO A 243 0.62 -24.22 2.67
CA PRO A 243 -0.22 -25.32 3.15
C PRO A 243 -1.12 -25.87 2.04
N GLU A 244 -1.43 -27.16 2.11
CA GLU A 244 -2.36 -27.79 1.18
C GLU A 244 -3.72 -27.06 1.17
N GLY A 245 -4.24 -26.77 -0.02
CA GLY A 245 -5.49 -26.02 -0.19
C GLY A 245 -5.40 -24.52 0.09
N HIS A 246 -4.23 -23.98 0.48
CA HIS A 246 -4.06 -22.53 0.66
C HIS A 246 -4.04 -21.77 -0.68
N LEU A 247 -3.58 -22.44 -1.74
CA LEU A 247 -3.46 -21.88 -3.07
C LEU A 247 -4.62 -22.29 -3.98
N PRO A 248 -5.27 -21.32 -4.67
CA PRO A 248 -6.14 -21.66 -5.79
C PRO A 248 -5.28 -22.22 -6.93
N SER A 249 -5.85 -23.17 -7.67
CA SER A 249 -5.15 -23.83 -8.79
C SER A 249 -4.82 -22.83 -9.90
N SER A 250 -5.70 -21.84 -10.11
CA SER A 250 -5.54 -20.78 -11.09
C SER A 250 -6.05 -19.46 -10.52
N VAL A 251 -5.48 -18.33 -10.96
CA VAL A 251 -6.12 -17.04 -10.64
C VAL A 251 -7.46 -16.90 -11.37
N LEU A 252 -7.63 -17.58 -12.50
CA LEU A 252 -8.88 -17.51 -13.29
C LEU A 252 -10.10 -18.03 -12.51
N ASP A 253 -9.88 -18.82 -11.46
CA ASP A 253 -10.92 -19.32 -10.57
C ASP A 253 -11.66 -18.20 -9.83
N PHE A 254 -11.08 -16.98 -9.76
CA PHE A 254 -11.73 -15.80 -9.19
C PHE A 254 -12.72 -15.12 -10.14
N GLY A 255 -12.75 -15.48 -11.43
CA GLY A 255 -13.63 -14.86 -12.43
C GLY A 255 -15.11 -14.77 -12.00
N PRO A 256 -15.74 -15.86 -11.52
CA PRO A 256 -17.11 -15.82 -11.02
C PRO A 256 -17.31 -14.87 -9.84
N VAL A 257 -16.37 -14.86 -8.89
CA VAL A 257 -16.41 -13.97 -7.70
C VAL A 257 -16.30 -12.51 -8.11
N LEU A 258 -15.40 -12.20 -9.05
CA LEU A 258 -15.23 -10.84 -9.58
C LEU A 258 -16.50 -10.34 -10.29
N LYS A 259 -17.11 -11.19 -11.13
CA LYS A 259 -18.37 -10.86 -11.81
C LYS A 259 -19.51 -10.62 -10.82
N GLN A 260 -19.61 -11.44 -9.78
CA GLN A 260 -20.58 -11.22 -8.71
C GLN A 260 -20.35 -9.88 -8.01
N LEU A 261 -19.11 -9.56 -7.67
CA LEU A 261 -18.77 -8.30 -6.99
C LEU A 261 -19.04 -7.05 -7.85
N LEU A 262 -18.84 -7.16 -9.15
CA LEU A 262 -19.20 -6.11 -10.11
C LEU A 262 -20.73 -5.93 -10.17
N ALA A 263 -21.49 -7.02 -10.31
CA ALA A 263 -22.94 -6.97 -10.35
C ALA A 263 -23.56 -6.44 -9.04
N GLU A 264 -23.01 -6.82 -7.87
CA GLU A 264 -23.39 -6.27 -6.56
C GLU A 264 -23.20 -4.74 -6.51
N GLN A 265 -22.12 -4.25 -7.13
CA GLN A 265 -21.84 -2.82 -7.19
C GLN A 265 -22.81 -2.07 -8.13
N GLU A 266 -23.09 -2.63 -9.32
CA GLU A 266 -24.06 -2.07 -10.26
C GLU A 266 -25.46 -1.96 -9.64
N GLY A 267 -25.93 -3.01 -8.97
CA GLY A 267 -27.22 -3.00 -8.29
C GLY A 267 -27.30 -1.95 -7.17
N HIS A 268 -26.22 -1.77 -6.39
CA HIS A 268 -26.15 -0.68 -5.41
C HIS A 268 -26.17 0.72 -6.05
N ASP A 269 -25.52 0.88 -7.21
CA ASP A 269 -25.48 2.15 -7.92
C ASP A 269 -26.85 2.51 -8.51
N GLU A 270 -27.57 1.54 -9.06
CA GLU A 270 -28.94 1.71 -9.57
C GLU A 270 -29.92 2.06 -8.44
N ALA A 271 -29.87 1.35 -7.31
CA ALA A 271 -30.72 1.63 -6.16
C ALA A 271 -30.51 3.04 -5.60
N ASN A 272 -29.25 3.48 -5.49
CA ASN A 272 -28.93 4.83 -5.03
C ASN A 272 -29.37 5.90 -6.04
N ALA A 273 -29.26 5.64 -7.35
CA ALA A 273 -29.74 6.56 -8.38
C ALA A 273 -31.27 6.72 -8.33
N GLN A 274 -32.00 5.62 -8.10
CA GLN A 274 -33.46 5.64 -7.93
C GLN A 274 -33.89 6.42 -6.68
N LEU A 275 -33.21 6.21 -5.55
CA LEU A 275 -33.49 6.95 -4.32
C LEU A 275 -33.32 8.46 -4.52
N ARG A 276 -32.23 8.90 -5.16
CA ARG A 276 -32.01 10.33 -5.45
C ARG A 276 -33.00 10.91 -6.43
N ALA A 277 -33.38 10.15 -7.46
CA ALA A 277 -34.42 10.59 -8.39
C ALA A 277 -35.76 10.77 -7.66
N HIS A 278 -36.04 9.94 -6.67
CA HIS A 278 -37.21 10.08 -5.81
C HIS A 278 -37.11 11.31 -4.91
N GLU A 279 -36.00 11.50 -4.18
CA GLU A 279 -35.75 12.67 -3.32
C GLU A 279 -35.82 13.99 -4.11
N ALA A 280 -35.20 14.05 -5.29
CA ALA A 280 -35.23 15.24 -6.14
C ALA A 280 -36.63 15.57 -6.67
N ASN A 281 -37.47 14.55 -6.91
CA ASN A 281 -38.86 14.76 -7.30
C ASN A 281 -39.70 15.26 -6.12
N GLU A 282 -39.47 14.75 -4.90
CA GLU A 282 -40.14 15.23 -3.69
C GLU A 282 -39.78 16.69 -3.36
N ASP A 283 -38.51 17.07 -3.52
CA ASP A 283 -38.06 18.47 -3.33
C ASP A 283 -38.65 19.41 -4.39
N THR A 284 -38.91 18.93 -5.61
CA THR A 284 -39.51 19.74 -6.70
C THR A 284 -41.03 19.89 -6.54
N GLU A 285 -41.70 18.97 -5.85
CA GLU A 285 -43.15 19.04 -5.54
C GLU A 285 -43.46 19.86 -4.27
N ALA A 286 -42.44 20.16 -3.46
CA ALA A 286 -42.56 20.94 -2.23
C ALA A 286 -42.42 22.47 -2.41
N ASP A 287 -42.03 22.93 -3.60
CA ASP A 287 -41.93 24.35 -4.03
C ASP A 287 -43.11 24.78 -4.93
#